data_AF-A0A0J6FX24-F1
#
_entry.id   AF-A0A0J6FX24-F1
#
_cell.length_a   1.000
_cell.length_b   1.000
_cell.length_c   1.000
_cell.angle_alpha   90.00
_cell.angle_beta   90.00
_cell.angle_gamma   90.00
#
_symmetry.space_group_name_H-M   'P 1'
#
loop_
_entity.id
_entity.type
_entity.pdbx_description
1 polymer ?
#
loop_
_entity_poly.entity_id
_entity_poly.type
_entity_poly.pdbx_seq_one_letter_code
_entity_poly.pdbx_strand_id
1 'polypeptide(L)'
;MARALLAIPSEALAGERDTRMADLHNAFYLAAPGLGRRPDFTVAAGNLTIRSFEGSDPHKTVYLVWPVKCDDGAASMNCHAGTGRKAYRFGADGVVHDVSADVFPPDPQLNAEDLARQQRHGGSELFLFDDKLPYAATMRWLMEFDPDQPLAADDPRRVEAYAHFGFVRWNGERFERVDRVTRAQWPCRQVRTGEPACSDYPDEGEDRFVEK
;
A
#
# COMPACT_ATOMS: atom_id res chain seq x y z
N MET A 1 -8.84 0.40 16.24
CA MET A 1 -9.13 0.95 14.89
C MET A 1 -10.03 2.18 14.93
N ALA A 2 -11.32 2.09 15.26
CA ALA A 2 -12.24 3.25 15.25
C ALA A 2 -11.73 4.46 16.06
N ARG A 3 -11.23 4.23 17.29
CA ARG A 3 -10.64 5.29 18.12
C ARG A 3 -9.41 5.95 17.46
N ALA A 4 -8.54 5.16 16.83
CA ALA A 4 -7.38 5.68 16.12
C ALA A 4 -7.82 6.54 14.94
N LEU A 5 -8.80 6.07 14.15
CA LEU A 5 -9.35 6.82 13.02
C LEU A 5 -9.94 8.17 13.44
N LEU A 6 -10.72 8.18 14.53
CA LEU A 6 -11.34 9.40 15.04
C LEU A 6 -10.35 10.39 15.65
N ALA A 7 -9.24 9.88 16.21
CA ALA A 7 -8.20 10.72 16.81
C ALA A 7 -7.37 11.49 15.77
N ILE A 8 -7.36 11.05 14.50
CA ILE A 8 -6.64 11.76 13.44
C ILE A 8 -7.33 13.12 13.20
N PRO A 9 -6.57 14.23 13.15
CA PRO A 9 -7.14 15.56 12.93
C PRO A 9 -7.87 15.66 11.58
N SER A 10 -8.97 16.41 11.54
CA SER A 10 -9.78 16.57 10.31
C SER A 10 -8.99 17.25 9.19
N GLU A 11 -8.05 18.12 9.52
CA GLU A 11 -7.16 18.79 8.58
C GLU A 11 -6.27 17.82 7.79
N ALA A 12 -5.97 16.64 8.36
CA ALA A 12 -5.17 15.61 7.69
C ALA A 12 -6.00 14.68 6.78
N LEU A 13 -7.33 14.67 6.93
CA LEU A 13 -8.24 13.74 6.26
C LEU A 13 -9.23 14.47 5.35
N ALA A 14 -9.89 13.72 4.48
CA ALA A 14 -11.10 14.19 3.83
C ALA A 14 -12.28 14.02 4.81
N GLY A 15 -13.07 15.08 4.98
CA GLY A 15 -14.30 15.05 5.79
C GLY A 15 -14.11 15.37 7.28
N GLU A 16 -15.20 15.84 7.89
CA GLU A 16 -15.22 16.20 9.31
C GLU A 16 -15.29 14.98 10.22
N ARG A 17 -14.94 15.16 11.50
CA ARG A 17 -14.98 14.09 12.51
C ARG A 17 -16.35 13.42 12.62
N ASP A 18 -17.44 14.20 12.55
CA ASP A 18 -18.80 13.66 12.67
C ASP A 18 -19.18 12.78 11.48
N THR A 19 -18.75 13.14 10.26
CA THR A 19 -18.90 12.29 9.07
C THR A 19 -18.17 10.97 9.25
N ARG A 20 -16.91 11.01 9.72
CA ARG A 20 -16.12 9.80 9.99
C ARG A 20 -16.78 8.91 11.04
N MET A 21 -17.38 9.51 12.06
CA MET A 21 -18.13 8.77 13.09
C MET A 21 -19.37 8.08 12.50
N ALA A 22 -20.11 8.77 11.63
CA ALA A 22 -21.24 8.18 10.90
C ALA A 22 -20.80 7.02 10.00
N ASP A 23 -19.72 7.19 9.24
CA ASP A 23 -19.18 6.17 8.34
C ASP A 23 -18.71 4.92 9.08
N LEU A 24 -18.17 5.09 10.29
CA LEU A 24 -17.76 3.97 11.15
C LEU A 24 -18.91 3.05 11.57
N HIS A 25 -20.16 3.52 11.57
CA HIS A 25 -21.32 2.66 11.86
C HIS A 25 -21.60 1.64 10.76
N ASN A 26 -21.21 1.94 9.52
CA ASN A 26 -21.38 1.07 8.35
C ASN A 26 -20.06 0.50 7.84
N ALA A 27 -18.98 0.64 8.61
CA ALA A 27 -17.66 0.27 8.17
C ALA A 27 -17.49 -1.25 8.01
N PHE A 28 -16.73 -1.65 7.01
CA PHE A 28 -16.29 -3.03 6.83
C PHE A 28 -15.01 -3.28 7.62
N TYR A 29 -14.98 -4.37 8.39
CA TYR A 29 -13.83 -4.78 9.19
C TYR A 29 -13.29 -6.10 8.66
N LEU A 30 -12.01 -6.13 8.34
CA LEU A 30 -11.31 -7.33 7.91
C LEU A 30 -10.11 -7.60 8.80
N ALA A 31 -10.03 -8.82 9.34
CA ALA A 31 -8.81 -9.30 9.97
C ALA A 31 -7.84 -9.77 8.87
N ALA A 32 -6.63 -9.24 8.90
CA ALA A 32 -5.52 -9.60 8.02
C ALA A 32 -4.42 -10.30 8.82
N PRO A 33 -3.59 -11.13 8.18
CA PRO A 33 -2.38 -11.66 8.80
C PRO A 33 -1.48 -10.51 9.28
N GLY A 34 -1.09 -10.56 10.56
CA GLY A 34 -0.07 -9.70 11.16
C GLY A 34 1.30 -10.38 11.21
N LEU A 35 2.16 -10.01 12.17
CA LEU A 35 3.45 -10.66 12.40
C LEU A 35 3.37 -11.87 13.34
N GLY A 36 2.15 -12.36 13.59
CA GLY A 36 1.91 -13.65 14.22
C GLY A 36 1.61 -13.60 15.71
N ARG A 37 1.62 -12.44 16.38
CA ARG A 37 1.10 -12.34 17.77
C ARG A 37 -0.33 -11.84 17.81
N ARG A 38 -0.72 -10.99 16.87
CA ARG A 38 -2.12 -10.57 16.69
C ARG A 38 -2.44 -10.39 15.20
N PRO A 39 -3.72 -10.54 14.81
CA PRO A 39 -4.13 -10.10 13.50
C PRO A 39 -3.95 -8.58 13.38
N ASP A 40 -3.65 -8.16 12.15
CA ASP A 40 -3.89 -6.79 11.75
C ASP A 40 -5.34 -6.60 11.34
N PHE A 41 -5.81 -5.36 11.36
CA PHE A 41 -7.18 -5.04 10.98
C PHE A 41 -7.19 -3.95 9.93
N THR A 42 -7.91 -4.20 8.85
CA THR A 42 -8.29 -3.19 7.86
C THR A 42 -9.73 -2.77 8.13
N VAL A 43 -9.97 -1.46 8.15
CA VAL A 43 -11.30 -0.87 8.27
C VAL A 43 -11.51 0.06 7.09
N ALA A 44 -12.54 -0.22 6.30
CA ALA A 44 -13.03 0.68 5.26
C ALA A 44 -14.29 1.38 5.78
N ALA A 45 -14.22 2.71 5.94
CA ALA A 45 -15.29 3.55 6.46
C ALA A 45 -15.49 4.73 5.51
N GLY A 46 -16.60 4.73 4.76
CA GLY A 46 -16.86 5.73 3.73
C GLY A 46 -15.79 5.69 2.64
N ASN A 47 -15.14 6.82 2.38
CA ASN A 47 -14.02 6.92 1.44
C ASN A 47 -12.65 6.62 2.07
N LEU A 48 -12.59 6.36 3.38
CA LEU A 48 -11.37 6.25 4.14
C LEU A 48 -11.09 4.80 4.50
N THR A 49 -9.86 4.36 4.30
CA THR A 49 -9.35 3.08 4.75
C THR A 49 -8.24 3.29 5.76
N ILE A 50 -8.27 2.49 6.82
CA ILE A 50 -7.23 2.42 7.83
C ILE A 50 -6.84 0.95 8.02
N ARG A 51 -5.55 0.65 8.02
CA ARG A 51 -5.03 -0.68 8.32
C ARG A 51 -3.97 -0.61 9.42
N SER A 52 -4.09 -1.47 10.44
CA SER A 52 -3.02 -1.65 11.41
C SER A 52 -1.89 -2.49 10.82
N PHE A 53 -0.67 -2.23 11.28
CA PHE A 53 0.51 -3.03 11.00
C PHE A 53 1.19 -3.38 12.32
N GLU A 54 1.14 -4.66 12.68
CA GLU A 54 1.65 -5.17 13.94
C GLU A 54 3.15 -4.89 14.06
N GLY A 55 3.54 -4.16 15.10
CA GLY A 55 4.96 -3.97 15.42
C GLY A 55 5.57 -5.16 16.15
N SER A 56 6.90 -5.28 16.09
CA SER A 56 7.68 -6.20 16.92
C SER A 56 7.48 -5.99 18.43
N ASP A 57 7.02 -4.78 18.78
CA ASP A 57 6.54 -4.34 20.08
C ASP A 57 5.12 -3.77 19.89
N PRO A 58 4.14 -4.05 20.77
CA PRO A 58 2.83 -3.42 20.72
C PRO A 58 2.85 -1.89 20.57
N HIS A 59 3.82 -1.20 21.17
CA HIS A 59 4.00 0.25 21.09
C HIS A 59 4.52 0.72 19.72
N LYS A 60 5.04 -0.18 18.88
CA LYS A 60 5.49 0.12 17.51
C LYS A 60 4.42 -0.10 16.45
N THR A 61 3.21 -0.50 16.83
CA THR A 61 2.11 -0.67 15.87
C THR A 61 1.77 0.66 15.22
N VAL A 62 1.70 0.63 13.89
CA VAL A 62 1.32 1.78 13.09
C VAL A 62 -0.02 1.54 12.41
N TYR A 63 -0.68 2.63 12.06
CA TYR A 63 -1.92 2.65 11.33
C TYR A 63 -1.67 3.38 10.02
N LEU A 64 -1.66 2.65 8.92
CA LEU A 64 -1.65 3.23 7.58
C LEU A 64 -3.05 3.73 7.28
N VAL A 65 -3.17 4.95 6.77
CA VAL A 65 -4.46 5.59 6.50
C VAL A 65 -4.43 6.17 5.09
N TRP A 66 -5.50 5.97 4.32
CA TRP A 66 -5.67 6.50 2.97
C TRP A 66 -7.14 6.58 2.52
N PRO A 67 -7.50 7.55 1.66
CA PRO A 67 -6.68 8.67 1.24
C PRO A 67 -6.53 9.70 2.37
N VAL A 68 -5.34 10.30 2.48
CA VAL A 68 -5.08 11.45 3.35
C VAL A 68 -4.64 12.63 2.52
N LYS A 69 -4.86 13.86 3.00
CA LYS A 69 -4.27 15.04 2.35
C LYS A 69 -2.75 14.99 2.49
N CYS A 70 -2.07 15.34 1.42
CA CYS A 70 -0.62 15.42 1.40
C CYS A 70 -0.18 16.57 0.48
N ASP A 71 0.98 17.14 0.81
CA ASP A 71 1.66 18.13 0.00
C ASP A 71 2.94 17.50 -0.57
N ASP A 72 3.40 17.99 -1.72
CA ASP A 72 4.67 17.56 -2.29
C ASP A 72 5.82 17.80 -1.30
N GLY A 73 6.57 16.73 -0.99
CA GLY A 73 7.67 16.78 -0.03
C GLY A 73 7.27 16.58 1.44
N ALA A 74 5.97 16.51 1.77
CA ALA A 74 5.52 16.05 3.08
C ALA A 74 5.80 14.55 3.22
N ALA A 75 6.18 14.11 4.43
CA ALA A 75 6.38 12.70 4.71
C ALA A 75 5.06 11.93 4.53
N SER A 76 4.95 11.29 3.38
CA SER A 76 3.79 10.57 2.89
C SER A 76 4.25 9.63 1.78
N MET A 77 3.42 8.66 1.44
CA MET A 77 3.72 7.70 0.38
C MET A 77 2.66 7.83 -0.71
N ASN A 78 3.12 7.88 -1.96
CA ASN A 78 2.27 8.01 -3.15
C ASN A 78 1.36 9.25 -3.03
N CYS A 79 1.97 10.40 -2.72
CA CYS A 79 1.28 11.68 -2.77
C CYS A 79 1.09 12.09 -4.23
N HIS A 80 -0.15 12.02 -4.71
CA HIS A 80 -0.51 12.41 -6.07
C HIS A 80 -1.84 13.16 -6.04
N ALA A 81 -1.91 14.26 -6.79
CA ALA A 81 -3.07 15.16 -6.83
C ALA A 81 -3.58 15.58 -5.43
N GLY A 82 -2.65 15.82 -4.48
CA GLY A 82 -2.96 16.25 -3.12
C GLY A 82 -3.48 15.16 -2.17
N THR A 83 -3.45 13.89 -2.60
CA THR A 83 -3.88 12.75 -1.78
C THR A 83 -2.84 11.62 -1.78
N GLY A 84 -2.71 10.93 -0.65
CA GLY A 84 -1.76 9.85 -0.51
C GLY A 84 -2.01 8.98 0.70
N ARG A 85 -0.93 8.44 1.27
CA ARG A 85 -0.93 7.57 2.45
C ARG A 85 -0.07 8.20 3.56
N LYS A 86 -0.57 8.13 4.80
CA LYS A 86 0.19 8.46 6.02
C LYS A 86 0.13 7.33 7.03
N ALA A 87 1.19 7.22 7.83
CA ALA A 87 1.27 6.28 8.92
C ALA A 87 1.20 7.01 10.25
N TYR A 88 0.37 6.48 11.13
CA TYR A 88 0.09 7.06 12.43
C TYR A 88 0.41 6.07 13.55
N ARG A 89 0.85 6.56 14.71
CA ARG A 89 1.02 5.76 15.92
C ARG A 89 0.09 6.28 17.01
N PHE A 90 -0.56 5.37 17.72
CA PHE A 90 -1.42 5.71 18.83
C PHE A 90 -0.62 5.65 20.14
N GLY A 91 -0.43 6.79 20.79
CA GLY A 91 0.21 6.89 22.08
C GLY A 91 -0.64 6.27 23.19
N ALA A 92 0.02 5.93 24.31
CA ALA A 92 -0.67 5.42 25.50
C ALA A 92 -1.59 6.47 26.15
N ASP A 93 -1.30 7.75 25.90
CA ASP A 93 -2.12 8.91 26.26
C ASP A 93 -3.40 9.06 25.40
N GLY A 94 -3.53 8.25 24.35
CA GLY A 94 -4.65 8.30 23.42
C GLY A 94 -4.50 9.36 22.32
N VAL A 95 -3.33 9.99 22.21
CA VAL A 95 -3.00 10.92 21.14
C VAL A 95 -2.47 10.14 19.94
N VAL A 96 -2.79 10.60 18.73
CA VAL A 96 -2.25 10.03 17.51
C VAL A 96 -1.13 10.92 16.98
N HIS A 97 -0.01 10.29 16.62
CA HIS A 97 1.15 10.98 16.07
C HIS A 97 1.36 10.54 14.62
N ASP A 98 1.57 11.50 13.72
CA ASP A 98 2.07 11.21 12.38
C ASP A 98 3.53 10.74 12.50
N VAL A 99 3.78 9.50 12.09
CA VAL A 99 5.10 8.86 12.11
C VAL A 99 5.60 8.55 10.70
N SER A 100 4.97 9.14 9.68
CA SER A 100 5.23 8.81 8.27
C SER A 100 6.70 8.98 7.89
N ALA A 101 7.38 10.02 8.40
CA ALA A 101 8.80 10.27 8.15
C ALA A 101 9.72 9.16 8.69
N ASP A 102 9.32 8.52 9.79
CA ASP A 102 10.14 7.50 10.43
C ASP A 102 9.92 6.10 9.83
N VAL A 103 8.73 5.87 9.27
CA VAL A 103 8.28 4.53 8.90
C VAL A 103 8.16 4.29 7.41
N PHE A 104 8.08 5.32 6.57
CA PHE A 104 8.06 5.12 5.12
C PHE A 104 9.46 5.18 4.51
N PRO A 105 9.75 4.31 3.52
CA PRO A 105 10.83 4.59 2.59
C PRO A 105 10.44 5.77 1.69
N PRO A 106 11.41 6.49 1.10
CA PRO A 106 11.10 7.47 0.06
C PRO A 106 10.41 6.79 -1.13
N ASP A 107 9.55 7.51 -1.84
CA ASP A 107 8.96 7.02 -3.09
C ASP A 107 10.08 6.76 -4.14
N PRO A 108 9.94 5.74 -5.02
CA PRO A 108 10.94 5.46 -6.03
C PRO A 108 11.16 6.65 -6.95
N GLN A 109 12.42 6.92 -7.27
CA GLN A 109 12.80 7.97 -8.21
C GLN A 109 13.17 7.32 -9.54
N LEU A 110 12.60 7.83 -10.63
CA LEU A 110 12.92 7.37 -11.98
C LEU A 110 14.33 7.84 -12.36
N ASN A 111 15.19 6.90 -12.77
CA ASN A 111 16.47 7.26 -13.37
C ASN A 111 16.31 7.61 -14.87
N ALA A 112 17.39 8.00 -15.53
CA ALA A 112 17.34 8.38 -16.95
C ALA A 112 16.84 7.26 -17.88
N GLU A 113 17.16 6.00 -17.58
CA GLU A 113 16.68 4.85 -18.34
C GLU A 113 15.19 4.61 -18.12
N ASP A 114 14.74 4.75 -16.88
CA ASP A 114 13.33 4.61 -16.52
C ASP A 114 12.47 5.71 -17.18
N LEU A 115 12.97 6.96 -17.22
CA LEU A 115 12.33 8.07 -17.93
C LEU A 115 12.30 7.83 -19.45
N ALA A 116 13.39 7.33 -20.04
CA ALA A 116 13.43 6.97 -21.45
C ALA A 116 12.49 5.80 -21.78
N ARG A 117 12.33 4.84 -20.85
CA ARG A 117 11.35 3.76 -20.95
C ARG A 117 9.93 4.32 -20.92
N GLN A 118 9.62 5.17 -19.92
CA GLN A 118 8.33 5.85 -19.79
C GLN A 118 7.95 6.59 -21.08
N GLN A 119 8.84 7.42 -21.62
CA GLN A 119 8.56 8.19 -22.84
C GLN A 119 8.36 7.32 -24.08
N ARG A 120 9.16 6.26 -24.26
CA ARG A 120 9.09 5.39 -25.44
C ARG A 120 7.85 4.51 -25.50
N HIS A 121 7.29 4.17 -24.35
CA HIS A 121 6.19 3.21 -24.23
C HIS A 121 4.89 3.84 -23.73
N GLY A 122 4.81 5.17 -23.67
CA GLY A 122 3.62 5.88 -23.17
C GLY A 122 3.32 5.57 -21.70
N GLY A 123 4.36 5.45 -20.87
CA GLY A 123 4.24 5.05 -19.47
C GLY A 123 3.52 6.07 -18.60
N SER A 124 2.68 5.59 -17.69
CA SER A 124 2.02 6.39 -16.64
C SER A 124 3.04 6.97 -15.66
N GLU A 125 2.58 7.85 -14.76
CA GLU A 125 3.32 8.09 -13.51
C GLU A 125 3.41 6.81 -12.67
N LEU A 126 4.37 6.75 -11.74
CA LEU A 126 4.43 5.67 -10.77
C LEU A 126 3.20 5.70 -9.88
N PHE A 127 2.60 4.53 -9.65
CA PHE A 127 1.51 4.38 -8.71
C PHE A 127 1.76 3.20 -7.78
N LEU A 128 1.25 3.34 -6.55
CA LEU A 128 1.31 2.29 -5.55
C LEU A 128 0.09 1.36 -5.67
N PHE A 129 0.37 0.12 -6.04
CA PHE A 129 -0.59 -0.97 -6.08
C PHE A 129 -0.72 -1.60 -4.68
N ASP A 130 -1.90 -1.45 -4.08
CA ASP A 130 -2.19 -1.79 -2.69
C ASP A 130 -3.37 -2.76 -2.51
N ASP A 131 -3.81 -3.39 -3.60
CA ASP A 131 -4.90 -4.37 -3.63
C ASP A 131 -4.65 -5.60 -2.73
N LYS A 132 -3.39 -5.88 -2.39
CA LYS A 132 -2.97 -6.97 -1.51
C LYS A 132 -3.03 -6.62 -0.05
N LEU A 133 -3.25 -5.36 0.32
CA LEU A 133 -3.35 -4.96 1.73
C LEU A 133 -4.45 -5.68 2.54
N PRO A 134 -5.53 -6.22 1.97
CA PRO A 134 -6.43 -7.11 2.70
C PRO A 134 -5.76 -8.42 3.18
N TYR A 135 -4.71 -8.88 2.50
CA TYR A 135 -4.16 -10.23 2.63
C TYR A 135 -2.70 -10.29 3.08
N ALA A 136 -1.89 -9.26 2.78
CA ALA A 136 -0.48 -9.20 3.13
C ALA A 136 -0.04 -7.77 3.41
N ALA A 137 0.97 -7.61 4.27
CA ALA A 137 1.52 -6.31 4.67
C ALA A 137 2.51 -5.73 3.64
N THR A 138 2.16 -5.86 2.35
CA THR A 138 3.02 -5.51 1.21
C THR A 138 2.20 -4.75 0.17
N MET A 139 2.81 -3.72 -0.40
CA MET A 139 2.33 -2.97 -1.57
C MET A 139 3.40 -3.01 -2.66
N ARG A 140 3.08 -2.56 -3.87
CA ARG A 140 4.02 -2.59 -5.01
C ARG A 140 3.98 -1.32 -5.82
N TRP A 141 5.14 -0.77 -6.15
CA TRP A 141 5.25 0.33 -7.09
C TRP A 141 5.26 -0.20 -8.51
N LEU A 142 4.37 0.36 -9.33
CA LEU A 142 4.18 -0.02 -10.73
C LEU A 142 4.16 1.22 -11.63
N MET A 143 4.43 0.98 -12.91
CA MET A 143 4.17 1.89 -14.02
C MET A 143 3.39 1.10 -15.07
N GLU A 144 2.27 1.66 -15.53
CA GLU A 144 1.49 1.11 -16.63
C GLU A 144 2.03 1.67 -17.95
N PHE A 145 1.95 0.90 -19.03
CA PHE A 145 2.34 1.36 -20.36
C PHE A 145 1.17 1.25 -21.32
N ASP A 146 1.28 1.99 -22.43
CA ASP A 146 0.34 1.89 -23.54
C ASP A 146 0.27 0.43 -24.02
N PRO A 147 -0.92 -0.21 -24.02
CA PRO A 147 -1.07 -1.60 -24.45
C PRO A 147 -0.67 -1.82 -25.92
N ASP A 148 -0.69 -0.77 -26.75
CA ASP A 148 -0.24 -0.82 -28.14
C ASP A 148 1.29 -0.67 -28.28
N GLN A 149 1.98 -0.30 -27.19
CA GLN A 149 3.44 -0.15 -27.11
C GLN A 149 4.04 -0.86 -25.89
N PRO A 150 3.80 -2.18 -25.71
CA PRO A 150 4.20 -2.89 -24.51
C PRO A 150 5.72 -2.98 -24.36
N LEU A 151 6.17 -3.20 -23.13
CA LEU A 151 7.57 -3.55 -22.87
C LEU A 151 7.94 -4.89 -23.53
N ALA A 152 9.19 -4.99 -23.98
CA ALA A 152 9.75 -6.25 -24.44
C ALA A 152 9.70 -7.33 -23.34
N ALA A 153 9.52 -8.59 -23.71
CA ALA A 153 9.36 -9.70 -22.75
C ALA A 153 10.56 -9.89 -21.82
N ASP A 154 11.73 -9.53 -22.31
CA ASP A 154 13.02 -9.58 -21.63
C ASP A 154 13.39 -8.27 -20.93
N ASP A 155 12.55 -7.21 -20.99
CA ASP A 155 12.83 -5.97 -20.26
C ASP A 155 12.99 -6.29 -18.75
N PRO A 156 14.05 -5.76 -18.11
CA PRO A 156 14.39 -6.12 -16.73
C PRO A 156 13.33 -5.69 -15.71
N ARG A 157 12.51 -4.67 -16.03
CA ARG A 157 11.44 -4.17 -15.16
C ARG A 157 10.10 -4.85 -15.42
N ARG A 158 9.91 -5.54 -16.55
CA ARG A 158 8.61 -6.03 -16.96
C ARG A 158 8.02 -7.05 -15.97
N VAL A 159 6.78 -6.81 -15.59
CA VAL A 159 5.86 -7.74 -14.94
C VAL A 159 4.50 -7.62 -15.61
N GLU A 160 4.08 -8.64 -16.34
CA GLU A 160 2.85 -8.63 -17.15
C GLU A 160 2.79 -7.40 -18.08
N ALA A 161 1.80 -6.53 -17.91
CA ALA A 161 1.58 -5.26 -18.63
C ALA A 161 2.27 -4.04 -17.97
N TYR A 162 2.98 -4.24 -16.85
CA TYR A 162 3.56 -3.19 -16.04
C TYR A 162 5.10 -3.24 -16.01
N ALA A 163 5.72 -2.15 -15.56
CA ALA A 163 7.07 -2.18 -14.99
C ALA A 163 7.04 -2.16 -13.47
N HIS A 164 7.94 -2.93 -12.86
CA HIS A 164 8.14 -3.02 -11.42
C HIS A 164 9.19 -2.02 -10.89
N PHE A 165 8.84 -1.31 -9.83
CA PHE A 165 9.71 -0.34 -9.16
C PHE A 165 9.95 -0.62 -7.67
N GLY A 166 9.78 -1.88 -7.27
CA GLY A 166 9.97 -2.33 -5.89
C GLY A 166 8.66 -2.60 -5.17
N PHE A 167 8.72 -3.52 -4.22
CA PHE A 167 7.71 -3.73 -3.20
C PHE A 167 7.97 -2.83 -2.01
N VAL A 168 6.92 -2.45 -1.31
CA VAL A 168 6.97 -1.79 -0.01
C VAL A 168 6.40 -2.75 1.01
N ARG A 169 7.25 -3.34 1.86
CA ARG A 169 6.81 -4.33 2.86
C ARG A 169 7.02 -3.85 4.28
N TRP A 170 6.11 -4.19 5.17
CA TRP A 170 6.26 -3.97 6.60
C TRP A 170 7.18 -5.03 7.22
N ASN A 171 8.20 -4.61 7.98
CA ASN A 171 9.15 -5.51 8.63
C ASN A 171 8.97 -5.64 10.15
N GLY A 172 7.90 -5.06 10.72
CA GLY A 172 7.66 -5.01 12.16
C GLY A 172 8.14 -3.76 12.86
N GLU A 173 8.82 -2.88 12.16
CA GLU A 173 9.28 -1.59 12.69
C GLU A 173 8.99 -0.44 11.74
N ARG A 174 9.25 -0.65 10.45
CA ARG A 174 9.02 0.31 9.38
C ARG A 174 8.67 -0.41 8.08
N PHE A 175 8.20 0.35 7.12
CA PHE A 175 8.15 -0.09 5.73
C PHE A 175 9.54 0.01 5.11
N GLU A 176 9.87 -0.95 4.26
CA GLU A 176 11.10 -0.95 3.48
C GLU A 176 10.79 -1.24 2.02
N ARG A 177 11.57 -0.61 1.13
CA ARG A 177 11.51 -0.91 -0.29
C ARG A 177 12.46 -2.06 -0.61
N VAL A 178 11.94 -3.10 -1.27
CA VAL A 178 12.70 -4.29 -1.68
C VAL A 178 12.34 -4.68 -3.11
N ASP A 179 13.28 -5.22 -3.87
CA ASP A 179 13.03 -5.62 -5.26
C ASP A 179 12.26 -6.93 -5.39
N ARG A 180 12.37 -7.80 -4.38
CA ARG A 180 11.76 -9.13 -4.38
C ARG A 180 11.11 -9.44 -3.06
N VAL A 181 10.05 -10.24 -3.12
CA VAL A 181 9.31 -10.73 -1.96
C VAL A 181 8.97 -12.20 -2.14
N THR A 182 8.63 -12.89 -1.05
CA THR A 182 8.14 -14.28 -1.11
C THR A 182 6.67 -14.34 -1.50
N ARG A 183 6.19 -15.50 -1.98
CA ARG A 183 4.76 -15.72 -2.23
C ARG A 183 3.87 -15.49 -1.00
N ALA A 184 4.38 -15.70 0.22
CA ALA A 184 3.66 -15.38 1.45
C ALA A 184 3.49 -13.87 1.66
N GLN A 185 4.44 -13.06 1.18
CA GLN A 185 4.41 -11.61 1.25
C GLN A 185 3.64 -10.97 0.08
N TRP A 186 3.45 -11.69 -1.02
CA TRP A 186 2.62 -11.28 -2.17
C TRP A 186 1.65 -12.42 -2.55
N PRO A 187 0.61 -12.64 -1.74
CA PRO A 187 -0.29 -13.77 -1.93
C PRO A 187 -1.19 -13.54 -3.14
N CYS A 188 -1.55 -14.67 -3.76
CA CYS A 188 -2.57 -14.68 -4.79
C CYS A 188 -3.92 -14.32 -4.19
N ARG A 189 -4.73 -13.58 -4.95
CA ARG A 189 -6.13 -13.34 -4.60
C ARG A 189 -6.84 -14.69 -4.48
N GLN A 190 -7.88 -14.71 -3.65
CA GLN A 190 -8.80 -15.84 -3.65
C GLN A 190 -9.50 -15.88 -5.02
N VAL A 191 -9.28 -16.97 -5.73
CA VAL A 191 -9.96 -17.29 -6.99
C VAL A 191 -11.30 -17.96 -6.72
N ARG A 192 -12.16 -18.07 -7.74
CA ARG A 192 -13.45 -18.76 -7.57
C ARG A 192 -13.21 -20.24 -7.29
N THR A 193 -14.15 -20.88 -6.59
CA THR A 193 -14.07 -22.32 -6.29
C THR A 193 -13.92 -23.12 -7.58
N GLY A 194 -12.83 -23.90 -7.68
CA GLY A 194 -12.53 -24.74 -8.84
C GLY A 194 -11.47 -24.15 -9.79
N GLU A 195 -11.04 -22.91 -9.60
CA GLU A 195 -9.96 -22.28 -10.36
C GLU A 195 -8.59 -22.54 -9.71
N PRO A 196 -7.49 -22.65 -10.49
CA PRO A 196 -6.14 -22.75 -9.94
C PRO A 196 -5.78 -21.51 -9.11
N ALA A 197 -5.02 -21.69 -8.03
CA ALA A 197 -4.49 -20.54 -7.31
C ALA A 197 -3.68 -19.63 -8.26
N CYS A 198 -3.81 -18.32 -8.10
CA CYS A 198 -3.10 -17.32 -8.91
C CYS A 198 -3.51 -17.31 -10.39
N SER A 199 -4.72 -17.75 -10.73
CA SER A 199 -5.23 -17.71 -12.11
C SER A 199 -6.06 -16.46 -12.43
N ASP A 200 -6.15 -15.51 -11.51
CA ASP A 200 -6.89 -14.25 -11.71
C ASP A 200 -5.91 -13.09 -11.76
N TYR A 201 -6.26 -12.06 -12.51
CA TYR A 201 -5.47 -10.85 -12.68
C TYR A 201 -5.29 -10.12 -11.33
N PRO A 202 -4.11 -9.53 -11.01
CA PRO A 202 -2.82 -9.57 -11.70
C PRO A 202 -1.87 -10.61 -11.06
N ASP A 203 -2.41 -11.76 -10.66
CA ASP A 203 -1.60 -12.88 -10.14
C ASP A 203 -1.30 -13.91 -11.23
N GLU A 204 -1.90 -13.74 -12.41
CA GLU A 204 -1.79 -14.64 -13.54
C GLU A 204 -0.45 -14.48 -14.26
N GLY A 205 0.31 -15.58 -14.34
CA GLY A 205 1.58 -15.62 -15.06
C GLY A 205 2.81 -15.58 -14.16
N GLU A 206 3.97 -15.41 -14.78
CA GLU A 206 5.26 -15.47 -14.10
C GLU A 206 5.69 -14.09 -13.61
N ASP A 207 5.55 -13.86 -12.30
CA ASP A 207 6.13 -12.71 -11.63
C ASP A 207 7.55 -13.02 -11.14
N ARG A 208 8.55 -12.59 -11.91
CA ARG A 208 9.98 -12.80 -11.59
C ARG A 208 10.43 -12.12 -10.28
N PHE A 209 9.63 -11.19 -9.76
CA PHE A 209 9.92 -10.47 -8.53
C PHE A 209 9.29 -11.13 -7.30
N VAL A 210 8.50 -12.20 -7.48
CA VAL A 210 7.93 -13.01 -6.40
C VAL A 210 8.60 -14.38 -6.37
N GLU A 211 9.30 -14.65 -5.27
CA GLU A 211 9.93 -15.94 -5.01
C GLU A 211 8.87 -16.99 -4.68
N LYS A 212 8.99 -18.16 -5.31
CA LYS A 212 8.06 -19.29 -5.15
C LYS A 212 8.19 -19.94 -3.77
#